data_AF-A0A937A7N2-F1
#
_entry.id   AF-A0A937A7N2-F1
#
_cell.length_a   1.000
_cell.length_b   1.000
_cell.length_c   1.000
_cell.angle_alpha   90.00
_cell.angle_beta   90.00
_cell.angle_gamma   90.00
#
_symmetry.space_group_name_H-M   'P 1'
#
loop_
_entity.id
_entity.type
_entity.pdbx_description
1 polymer ?
#
loop_
_entity_poly.entity_id
_entity_poly.type
_entity_poly.pdbx_seq_one_letter_code
_entity_poly.pdbx_strand_id
1 'polypeptide(L)'
;MDANTPSIIIQLLLGIVYALPTVAFIIISLYYLKKAGSTIDGVLILIGNIIIFTTIILNQASMVLFVYYRKWSADVYSYITMGTGILSFIGSILFIVGLSLLVKRVVKNYTSNEN
;
A
#
# COMPACT_ATOMS: atom_id res chain seq x y z
N MET A 1 -29.13 12.62 10.46
CA MET A 1 -27.73 12.41 10.86
C MET A 1 -26.90 13.39 10.08
N ASP A 2 -26.54 14.50 10.74
CA ASP A 2 -25.56 15.43 10.23
C ASP A 2 -24.26 14.65 10.02
N ALA A 3 -23.73 14.69 8.80
CA ALA A 3 -22.42 14.13 8.57
C ALA A 3 -21.46 14.96 9.41
N ASN A 4 -20.80 14.37 10.41
CA ASN A 4 -19.75 15.03 11.17
C ASN A 4 -18.58 15.29 10.22
N THR A 5 -18.66 16.38 9.46
CA THR A 5 -17.65 16.86 8.51
C THR A 5 -16.23 16.83 9.09
N PRO A 6 -16.00 17.18 10.37
CA PRO A 6 -14.67 17.06 10.99
C PRO A 6 -14.13 15.62 10.95
N SER A 7 -14.96 14.61 11.21
CA SER A 7 -14.54 13.20 11.22
C SER A 7 -14.15 12.70 9.83
N ILE A 8 -14.79 13.21 8.78
CA ILE A 8 -14.48 12.86 7.39
C ILE A 8 -13.14 13.46 6.98
N ILE A 9 -12.92 14.74 7.30
CA ILE A 9 -11.67 15.44 7.00
C ILE A 9 -10.49 14.75 7.71
N ILE A 10 -10.67 14.37 8.97
CA ILE A 10 -9.65 13.64 9.74
C ILE A 10 -9.33 12.29 9.08
N GLN A 11 -10.33 11.52 8.66
CA GLN A 11 -10.10 10.23 7.99
C GLN A 11 -9.39 10.39 6.63
N LEU A 12 -9.74 11.42 5.85
CA LEU A 12 -9.05 11.75 4.60
C LEU A 12 -7.58 12.09 4.84
N LEU A 13 -7.30 12.96 5.82
CA LEU A 13 -5.94 13.31 6.23
C LEU A 13 -5.14 12.07 6.68
N LEU A 14 -5.74 11.20 7.50
CA LEU A 14 -5.09 9.97 7.95
C LEU A 14 -4.70 9.07 6.77
N GLY A 15 -5.58 8.85 5.79
CA GLY A 15 -5.19 8.02 4.65
C GLY A 15 -4.13 8.66 3.75
N ILE A 16 -4.04 9.99 3.69
CA ILE A 16 -2.89 10.66 3.03
C ILE A 16 -1.60 10.35 3.79
N VAL A 17 -1.61 10.49 5.12
CA VAL A 17 -0.44 10.19 5.96
C VAL A 17 -0.01 8.72 5.80
N TYR A 18 -0.96 7.78 5.75
CA TYR A 18 -0.66 6.37 5.49
C TYR A 18 -0.18 6.09 4.07
N ALA A 19 -0.57 6.89 3.08
CA ALA A 19 -0.11 6.74 1.70
C ALA A 19 1.35 7.20 1.49
N LEU A 20 1.83 8.17 2.27
CA LEU A 20 3.19 8.71 2.14
C LEU A 20 4.30 7.64 2.20
N PRO A 21 4.38 6.77 3.22
CA PRO A 21 5.40 5.73 3.26
C PRO A 21 5.27 4.77 2.07
N THR A 22 4.06 4.41 1.67
CA THR A 22 3.82 3.54 0.50
C THR A 22 4.34 4.18 -0.78
N VAL A 23 4.08 5.47 -1.02
CA VAL A 23 4.60 6.21 -2.17
C VAL A 23 6.13 6.27 -2.14
N ALA A 24 6.72 6.51 -0.97
CA ALA A 24 8.17 6.50 -0.82
C ALA A 24 8.78 5.14 -1.22
N PHE A 25 8.19 4.03 -0.76
CA PHE A 25 8.65 2.69 -1.15
C PHE A 25 8.48 2.42 -2.65
N ILE A 26 7.38 2.88 -3.28
CA ILE A 26 7.20 2.77 -4.73
C ILE A 26 8.33 3.48 -5.47
N ILE A 27 8.64 4.73 -5.09
CA ILE A 27 9.69 5.52 -5.73
C ILE A 27 11.06 4.85 -5.54
N ILE A 28 11.38 4.39 -4.33
CA ILE A 28 12.64 3.72 -4.01
C ILE A 28 12.76 2.41 -4.81
N SER A 29 11.70 1.61 -4.90
CA SER A 29 11.70 0.36 -5.67
C SER A 29 11.86 0.59 -7.16
N LEU A 30 11.20 1.61 -7.73
CA LEU A 30 11.40 1.97 -9.13
C LEU A 30 12.84 2.40 -9.41
N TYR A 31 13.42 3.23 -8.53
CA TYR A 31 14.82 3.62 -8.63
C TYR A 31 15.77 2.43 -8.53
N TYR A 32 15.51 1.53 -7.57
CA TYR A 32 16.30 0.30 -7.40
C TYR A 32 16.22 -0.61 -8.62
N LEU A 33 15.03 -0.87 -9.16
CA LEU A 33 14.84 -1.70 -10.36
C LEU A 33 15.50 -1.08 -11.60
N LYS A 34 15.51 0.26 -11.71
CA LYS A 34 16.23 0.95 -12.79
C LYS A 34 17.75 0.79 -12.67
N LYS A 35 18.30 0.77 -11.45
CA LYS A 35 19.76 0.71 -11.22
C LYS A 35 20.30 -0.72 -11.17
N ALA A 36 19.60 -1.65 -10.52
CA ALA A 36 20.02 -3.03 -10.31
C ALA A 36 19.45 -4.01 -11.36
N GLY A 37 18.55 -3.53 -12.24
CA GLY A 37 17.81 -4.37 -13.18
C GLY A 37 16.57 -5.01 -12.54
N SER A 38 15.83 -5.77 -13.35
CA SER A 38 14.62 -6.48 -12.89
C SER A 38 15.00 -7.61 -11.94
N THR A 39 14.86 -7.37 -10.65
CA THR A 39 15.16 -8.33 -9.58
C THR A 39 13.87 -8.70 -8.86
N ILE A 40 13.72 -9.98 -8.51
CA ILE A 40 12.49 -10.54 -7.91
C ILE A 40 12.08 -9.78 -6.65
N ASP A 41 13.02 -9.48 -5.77
CA ASP A 41 12.86 -8.66 -4.57
C ASP A 41 12.34 -7.26 -4.89
N GLY A 42 12.96 -6.55 -5.84
CA GLY A 42 12.50 -5.20 -6.22
C GLY A 42 11.10 -5.21 -6.81
N VAL A 43 10.76 -6.22 -7.62
CA VAL A 43 9.44 -6.38 -8.23
C VAL A 43 8.38 -6.69 -7.17
N LEU A 44 8.68 -7.57 -6.23
CA LEU A 44 7.76 -7.91 -5.13
C LEU A 44 7.47 -6.71 -4.23
N ILE A 45 8.49 -5.92 -3.88
CA ILE A 45 8.32 -4.67 -3.11
C ILE A 45 7.44 -3.69 -3.89
N LEU A 46 7.69 -3.53 -5.20
CA LEU A 46 6.95 -2.60 -6.05
C LEU A 46 5.47 -3.02 -6.17
N ILE A 47 5.20 -4.26 -6.57
CA ILE A 47 3.83 -4.76 -6.75
C ILE A 47 3.07 -4.74 -5.41
N GLY A 48 3.70 -5.16 -4.33
CA GLY A 48 3.10 -5.11 -2.99
C GLY A 48 2.66 -3.70 -2.60
N ASN A 49 3.54 -2.71 -2.80
CA ASN A 49 3.19 -1.32 -2.50
C ASN A 49 2.17 -0.72 -3.48
N ILE A 50 2.15 -1.10 -4.76
CA ILE A 50 1.12 -0.67 -5.70
C ILE A 50 -0.27 -1.18 -5.27
N ILE A 51 -0.36 -2.44 -4.81
CA ILE A 51 -1.61 -3.03 -4.32
C ILE A 51 -2.08 -2.29 -3.05
N ILE A 52 -1.17 -2.05 -2.10
CA ILE A 52 -1.48 -1.29 -0.87
C ILE A 52 -1.93 0.13 -1.22
N PHE A 53 -1.21 0.82 -2.10
CA PHE A 53 -1.55 2.19 -2.50
C PHE A 53 -2.90 2.28 -3.18
N THR A 54 -3.18 1.35 -4.10
CA THR A 54 -4.49 1.27 -4.78
C THR A 54 -5.60 1.02 -3.77
N THR A 55 -5.36 0.17 -2.77
CA THR A 55 -6.31 -0.09 -1.68
C THR A 55 -6.60 1.16 -0.85
N ILE A 56 -5.57 1.95 -0.50
CA ILE A 56 -5.73 3.21 0.22
C ILE A 56 -6.63 4.18 -0.58
N ILE A 57 -6.37 4.32 -1.89
CA ILE A 57 -7.19 5.17 -2.76
C ILE A 57 -8.63 4.66 -2.84
N LEU A 58 -8.84 3.36 -3.03
CA LEU A 58 -10.17 2.77 -3.13
C LEU A 58 -10.99 2.94 -1.85
N ASN A 59 -10.36 2.76 -0.69
CA ASN A 59 -11.03 2.96 0.60
C ASN A 59 -11.44 4.42 0.80
N GLN A 60 -10.56 5.37 0.47
CA GLN A 60 -10.90 6.79 0.58
C GLN A 60 -11.99 7.21 -0.41
N ALA A 61 -11.92 6.75 -1.66
CA ALA A 61 -12.96 7.02 -2.66
C ALA A 61 -14.31 6.43 -2.24
N SER A 62 -14.31 5.18 -1.74
CA SER A 62 -15.51 4.50 -1.26
C SER A 62 -16.13 5.20 -0.06
N MET A 63 -15.31 5.69 0.86
CA MET A 63 -15.77 6.48 2.02
C MET A 63 -16.49 7.76 1.57
N VAL A 64 -15.93 8.51 0.61
CA VAL A 64 -16.57 9.72 0.07
C VAL A 64 -17.90 9.38 -0.59
N LEU A 65 -17.97 8.30 -1.37
CA LEU A 65 -19.21 7.85 -2.02
C LEU A 65 -20.29 7.41 -1.02
N PHE A 66 -19.89 6.73 0.06
CA PHE A 66 -20.80 6.26 1.09
C PHE A 66 -21.31 7.42 1.95
N VAL A 67 -20.41 8.24 2.50
CA VAL A 67 -20.76 9.27 3.50
C VAL A 67 -21.35 10.52 2.85
N TYR A 68 -20.75 11.00 1.75
CA TYR A 68 -21.12 12.27 1.14
C TYR A 68 -22.25 12.12 0.13
N TYR A 69 -22.15 11.12 -0.76
CA TYR A 69 -23.14 10.93 -1.82
C TYR A 69 -24.30 10.02 -1.41
N ARG A 70 -24.20 9.29 -0.28
CA ARG A 70 -25.18 8.29 0.19
C ARG A 70 -25.66 7.35 -0.93
N LYS A 71 -24.79 7.06 -1.88
CA LYS A 71 -25.14 6.28 -3.08
C LYS A 71 -25.17 4.79 -2.80
N TRP A 72 -24.48 4.34 -1.74
CA TRP A 72 -24.31 2.93 -1.42
C TRP A 72 -24.95 2.59 -0.07
N SER A 73 -25.56 1.41 0.01
CA SER A 73 -26.01 0.84 1.28
C SER A 73 -24.81 0.44 2.15
N ALA A 74 -25.03 0.33 3.45
CA ALA A 74 -23.99 -0.07 4.40
C ALA A 74 -23.37 -1.44 4.05
N ASP A 75 -24.17 -2.36 3.52
CA ASP A 75 -23.71 -3.69 3.11
C ASP A 75 -22.70 -3.60 1.96
N VAL A 76 -22.99 -2.79 0.93
CA VAL A 76 -22.10 -2.60 -0.23
C VAL A 76 -20.76 -1.99 0.21
N TYR A 77 -20.80 -0.98 1.08
CA TYR A 77 -19.60 -0.37 1.64
C TYR A 77 -18.77 -1.38 2.46
N SER A 78 -19.43 -2.22 3.26
CA SER A 78 -18.78 -3.27 4.04
C SER A 78 -18.08 -4.30 3.15
N TYR A 79 -18.73 -4.78 2.09
CA TYR A 79 -18.13 -5.73 1.14
C TYR A 79 -16.88 -5.17 0.46
N ILE A 80 -16.92 -3.91 0.04
CA ILE A 80 -15.78 -3.24 -0.60
C ILE A 80 -14.63 -3.06 0.39
N THR A 81 -14.93 -2.63 1.62
CA THR A 81 -13.92 -2.47 2.68
C THR A 81 -13.27 -3.81 3.05
N MET A 82 -14.06 -4.89 3.09
CA MET A 82 -13.53 -6.23 3.34
C MET A 82 -12.66 -6.73 2.19
N GLY A 83 -13.12 -6.58 0.94
CA GLY A 83 -12.38 -7.01 -0.25
C GLY A 83 -11.06 -6.25 -0.41
N THR A 84 -11.08 -4.93 -0.21
CA THR A 84 -9.86 -4.13 -0.19
C THR A 84 -8.94 -4.52 0.97
N GLY A 85 -9.47 -4.82 2.16
CA GLY A 85 -8.69 -5.35 3.28
C GLY A 85 -7.90 -6.61 2.93
N ILE A 86 -8.53 -7.56 2.24
CA ILE A 86 -7.86 -8.79 1.75
C ILE A 86 -6.76 -8.46 0.73
N LEU A 87 -7.03 -7.56 -0.23
CA LEU A 87 -6.02 -7.13 -1.20
C LEU A 87 -4.84 -6.44 -0.52
N SER A 88 -5.10 -5.56 0.45
CA SER A 88 -4.04 -4.91 1.22
C SER A 88 -3.20 -5.93 1.99
N PHE A 89 -3.82 -6.97 2.54
CA PHE A 89 -3.09 -8.04 3.22
C PHE A 89 -2.15 -8.80 2.26
N ILE A 90 -2.64 -9.14 1.06
CA ILE A 90 -1.82 -9.75 0.01
C ILE A 90 -0.66 -8.83 -0.38
N GLY A 91 -0.94 -7.53 -0.58
CA GLY A 91 0.08 -6.52 -0.87
C GLY A 91 1.17 -6.45 0.22
N SER A 92 0.78 -6.50 1.49
CA SER A 92 1.70 -6.52 2.63
C SER A 92 2.57 -7.78 2.66
N ILE A 93 2.02 -8.95 2.34
CA ILE A 93 2.81 -10.19 2.22
C ILE A 93 3.88 -10.04 1.12
N LEU A 94 3.47 -9.58 -0.07
CA LEU A 94 4.40 -9.37 -1.18
C LEU A 94 5.51 -8.39 -0.82
N PHE A 95 5.16 -7.30 -0.15
CA PHE A 95 6.12 -6.32 0.36
C PHE A 95 7.14 -6.95 1.33
N ILE A 96 6.67 -7.68 2.35
CA ILE A 96 7.53 -8.30 3.36
C ILE A 96 8.45 -9.36 2.74
N VAL A 97 7.93 -10.19 1.84
CA VAL A 97 8.72 -11.21 1.14
C VAL A 97 9.78 -10.53 0.27
N GLY A 98 9.40 -9.50 -0.50
CA GLY A 98 10.34 -8.73 -1.32
C GLY A 98 11.44 -8.07 -0.49
N LEU A 99 11.08 -7.43 0.62
CA LEU A 99 12.02 -6.78 1.53
C LEU A 99 12.98 -7.79 2.17
N SER A 100 12.48 -8.95 2.60
CA SER A 100 13.28 -10.01 3.19
C SER A 100 14.31 -10.58 2.21
N LEU A 101 13.92 -10.76 0.95
CA LEU A 101 14.83 -11.21 -0.12
C LEU A 101 15.91 -10.16 -0.42
N LEU A 102 15.54 -8.87 -0.42
CA LEU A 102 16.50 -7.76 -0.59
C LEU A 102 17.53 -7.77 0.54
N VAL A 103 17.07 -7.81 1.80
CA VAL A 103 17.96 -7.85 2.98
C VAL A 103 18.89 -9.05 2.91
N LYS A 104 18.37 -10.25 2.61
CA LYS A 104 19.18 -11.47 2.47
C LYS A 104 20.26 -11.33 1.40
N ARG A 105 19.95 -10.69 0.26
CA ARG A 105 20.92 -10.43 -0.80
C ARG A 105 22.01 -9.46 -0.33
N VAL A 106 21.62 -8.36 0.31
CA VAL A 106 22.56 -7.33 0.79
C VAL A 106 23.53 -7.92 1.81
N VAL A 107 23.02 -8.67 2.80
CA VAL A 107 23.86 -9.33 3.82
C VAL A 107 24.82 -10.33 3.19
N LYS A 108 24.33 -11.18 2.26
CA LYS A 108 25.19 -12.16 1.58
C LYS A 108 26.33 -11.49 0.81
N ASN A 109 26.04 -10.40 0.11
CA ASN A 109 27.05 -9.66 -0.66
C ASN A 109 28.07 -8.96 0.24
N TYR A 110 27.67 -8.51 1.42
CA TYR A 110 28.56 -7.90 2.40
C TYR A 110 29.55 -8.94 2.96
N THR A 111 29.06 -10.08 3.45
CA THR A 111 29.92 -11.15 4.01
C THR A 111 30.85 -11.79 2.97
N SER A 112 30.47 -11.79 1.69
CA SER A 112 31.32 -12.33 0.62
C SER A 112 32.47 -11.41 0.22
N ASN A 113 32.42 -10.11 0.53
CA ASN A 113 33.49 -9.16 0.22
C ASN A 113 34.54 -9.08 1.34
N GLU A 114 34.30 -9.68 2.50
CA GLU A 114 35.23 -9.74 3.63
C GLU A 114 36.10 -11.02 3.65
N ASN A 115 35.85 -11.99 2.76
CA ASN A 115 36.66 -13.21 2.57
C ASN A 115 37.45 -13.15 1.25
#